data_AF-A0A848UAD3-F1
#
_entry.id   AF-A0A848UAD3-F1
#
_cell.length_a   1.000
_cell.length_b   1.000
_cell.length_c   1.000
_cell.angle_alpha   90.00
_cell.angle_beta   90.00
_cell.angle_gamma   90.00
#
_symmetry.space_group_name_H-M   'P 1'
#
loop_
_entity.id
_entity.type
_entity.pdbx_description
1 polymer ?
#
loop_
_entity_poly.entity_id
_entity_poly.type
_entity_poly.pdbx_seq_one_letter_code
_entity_poly.pdbx_strand_id
1 'polypeptide(L)'
;MSWIKRLFAYLHRDDSRVSDALWARIVTLSSAARHLDAGSMARLRHDAAAFIQEKSFESANGMILDDAMRLQIALHACLLTLNLRHIDYGDLHSIIVYPDVFIAPHQQIDQSGVVHAGDLALAGESWLRGPVVLSWSTVRNPRPAGNVIIHEFAHKIDGVNGAVNGFPPMPSAMSARRWSAVFQEAFEELSRRLDAGEPAGIDPYAAMNAAEFFAVCCECFFEDPDSLVTAFPGVYDQLETFFAQSTLSKGD
;
A
#
# COMPACT_ATOMS: atom_id res chain seq x y z
N MET A 1 4.70 28.78 20.15
CA MET A 1 3.41 28.54 20.85
C MET A 1 2.48 27.57 20.10
N SER A 2 2.51 27.48 18.77
CA SER A 2 1.70 26.50 17.98
C SER A 2 2.21 25.05 18.08
N TRP A 3 3.53 24.83 18.13
CA TRP A 3 4.12 23.48 18.18
C TRP A 3 3.87 22.75 19.50
N ILE A 4 3.82 23.47 20.63
CA ILE A 4 3.48 22.89 21.94
C ILE A 4 2.02 22.44 21.97
N LYS A 5 1.09 23.20 21.35
CA LYS A 5 -0.31 22.78 21.21
C LYS A 5 -0.46 21.55 20.30
N ARG A 6 0.32 21.44 19.23
CA ARG A 6 0.38 20.23 18.38
C ARG A 6 0.96 19.03 19.14
N LEU A 7 2.00 19.24 19.94
CA LEU A 7 2.60 18.19 20.78
C LEU A 7 1.65 17.74 21.90
N PHE A 8 0.90 18.65 22.52
CA PHE A 8 -0.12 18.31 23.52
C PHE A 8 -1.36 17.65 22.89
N ALA A 9 -1.76 18.03 21.67
CA ALA A 9 -2.79 17.33 20.92
C ALA A 9 -2.34 15.92 20.47
N TYR A 10 -1.04 15.76 20.15
CA TYR A 10 -0.39 14.48 19.87
C TYR A 10 -0.38 13.55 21.09
N LEU A 11 -0.27 14.10 22.30
CA LEU A 11 -0.23 13.33 23.56
C LEU A 11 -1.60 13.04 24.19
N HIS A 12 -2.68 13.70 23.74
CA HIS A 12 -4.01 13.61 24.36
C HIS A 12 -5.17 13.39 23.38
N ARG A 13 -4.92 12.83 22.19
CA ARG A 13 -6.00 12.35 21.34
C ARG A 13 -6.56 11.07 21.97
N ASP A 14 -7.82 11.10 22.36
CA ASP A 14 -8.52 9.98 22.99
C ASP A 14 -8.60 8.82 21.98
N ASP A 15 -7.76 7.80 22.20
CA ASP A 15 -7.59 6.62 21.35
C ASP A 15 -8.70 5.58 21.59
N SER A 16 -9.88 6.03 22.04
CA SER A 16 -10.95 5.19 22.61
C SER A 16 -11.46 4.09 21.66
N ARG A 17 -11.20 4.20 20.36
CA ARG A 17 -11.53 3.16 19.35
C ARG A 17 -10.43 2.10 19.18
N VAL A 18 -9.18 2.39 19.51
CA VAL A 18 -8.06 1.46 19.38
C VAL A 18 -7.64 0.99 20.77
N SER A 19 -8.40 0.03 21.31
CA SER A 19 -8.01 -0.63 22.57
C SER A 19 -6.67 -1.36 22.43
N ASP A 20 -5.93 -1.51 23.53
CA ASP A 20 -4.66 -2.25 23.55
C ASP A 20 -4.82 -3.68 23.04
N ALA A 21 -5.92 -4.33 23.40
CA ALA A 21 -6.23 -5.69 22.96
C ALA A 21 -6.47 -5.76 21.45
N LEU A 22 -7.19 -4.77 20.89
CA LEU A 22 -7.45 -4.70 19.46
C LEU A 22 -6.16 -4.42 18.68
N TRP A 23 -5.35 -3.47 19.15
CA TRP A 23 -4.05 -3.14 18.56
C TRP A 23 -3.13 -4.37 18.54
N ALA A 24 -2.95 -5.03 19.69
CA ALA A 24 -2.10 -6.20 19.79
C ALA A 24 -2.56 -7.32 18.84
N ARG A 25 -3.88 -7.53 18.71
CA ARG A 25 -4.45 -8.50 17.77
C ARG A 25 -4.09 -8.17 16.33
N ILE A 26 -4.32 -6.94 15.88
CA ILE A 26 -4.07 -6.54 14.48
C ILE A 26 -2.57 -6.58 14.15
N VAL A 27 -1.69 -6.11 15.04
CA VAL A 27 -0.24 -6.19 14.85
C VAL A 27 0.22 -7.66 14.73
N THR A 28 -0.32 -8.55 15.56
CA THR A 28 0.03 -9.99 15.51
C THR A 28 -0.34 -10.62 14.18
N LEU A 29 -1.43 -10.18 13.56
CA LEU A 29 -1.91 -10.67 12.27
C LEU A 29 -1.20 -10.04 11.07
N SER A 30 -0.44 -8.96 11.28
CA SER A 30 0.16 -8.17 10.20
C SER A 30 1.66 -8.50 10.06
N SER A 31 2.01 -9.43 9.16
CA SER A 31 3.42 -9.73 8.82
C SER A 31 4.18 -8.48 8.39
N ALA A 32 3.52 -7.63 7.62
CA ALA A 32 4.01 -6.34 7.14
C ALA A 32 4.69 -5.45 8.20
N ALA A 33 4.30 -5.55 9.47
CA ALA A 33 4.80 -4.67 10.53
C ALA A 33 5.83 -5.33 11.46
N ARG A 34 6.23 -6.59 11.21
CA ARG A 34 7.10 -7.36 12.13
C ARG A 34 8.51 -6.79 12.27
N HIS A 35 9.02 -6.09 11.26
CA HIS A 35 10.36 -5.49 11.27
C HIS A 35 10.47 -4.24 12.17
N LEU A 36 9.34 -3.68 12.61
CA LEU A 36 9.33 -2.43 13.36
C LEU A 36 9.79 -2.63 14.82
N ASP A 37 10.63 -1.71 15.28
CA ASP A 37 10.96 -1.59 16.70
C ASP A 37 9.79 -1.02 17.52
N ALA A 38 9.90 -1.09 18.85
CA ALA A 38 8.84 -0.63 19.75
C ALA A 38 8.49 0.86 19.57
N GLY A 39 9.49 1.71 19.25
CA GLY A 39 9.28 3.13 19.03
C GLY A 39 8.51 3.41 17.73
N SER A 40 8.82 2.68 16.67
CA SER A 40 8.15 2.76 15.37
C SER A 40 6.75 2.16 15.42
N MET A 41 6.57 1.06 16.16
CA MET A 41 5.26 0.49 16.44
C MET A 41 4.35 1.47 17.21
N ALA A 42 4.89 2.21 18.19
CA ALA A 42 4.13 3.21 18.93
C ALA A 42 3.71 4.40 18.04
N ARG A 43 4.60 4.87 17.14
CA ARG A 43 4.25 5.88 16.13
C ARG A 43 3.18 5.37 15.18
N LEU A 44 3.34 4.14 14.66
CA LEU A 44 2.37 3.53 13.76
C LEU A 44 0.98 3.43 14.39
N ARG A 45 0.90 3.07 15.68
CA ARG A 45 -0.38 3.09 16.43
C ARG A 45 -1.01 4.47 16.45
N HIS A 46 -0.22 5.49 16.82
CA HIS A 46 -0.69 6.86 16.87
C HIS A 46 -1.21 7.34 15.51
N ASP A 47 -0.44 7.09 14.45
CA ASP A 47 -0.78 7.50 13.09
C ASP A 47 -2.03 6.77 12.59
N ALA A 48 -2.14 5.47 12.84
CA ALA A 48 -3.33 4.68 12.49
C ALA A 48 -4.59 5.16 13.22
N ALA A 49 -4.48 5.49 14.50
CA ALA A 49 -5.57 6.08 15.28
C ALA A 49 -6.02 7.44 14.73
N ALA A 50 -5.06 8.31 14.40
CA ALA A 50 -5.33 9.59 13.76
C ALA A 50 -5.99 9.41 12.38
N PHE A 51 -5.50 8.47 11.57
CA PHE A 51 -6.06 8.14 10.26
C PHE A 51 -7.52 7.69 10.34
N ILE A 52 -7.87 6.84 11.32
CA ILE A 52 -9.26 6.42 11.57
C ILE A 52 -10.18 7.61 11.90
N GLN A 53 -9.66 8.64 12.57
CA GLN A 53 -10.43 9.83 12.92
C GLN A 53 -10.56 10.83 11.76
N GLU A 54 -9.55 10.87 10.88
CA GLU A 54 -9.45 11.87 9.81
C GLU A 54 -10.09 11.42 8.50
N LYS A 55 -10.18 10.11 8.26
CA LYS A 55 -10.71 9.54 7.01
C LYS A 55 -12.10 8.96 7.20
N SER A 56 -12.93 9.06 6.16
CA SER A 56 -14.22 8.38 6.09
C SER A 56 -14.02 6.91 5.77
N PHE A 57 -14.67 6.03 6.51
CA PHE A 57 -14.68 4.60 6.30
C PHE A 57 -16.10 4.16 5.96
N GLU A 58 -16.31 3.77 4.71
CA GLU A 58 -17.61 3.46 4.14
C GLU A 58 -17.66 1.97 3.79
N SER A 59 -18.85 1.39 3.94
CA SER A 59 -19.11 0.00 3.57
C SER A 59 -20.14 -0.04 2.47
N ALA A 60 -19.96 -0.94 1.52
CA ALA A 60 -20.86 -1.15 0.42
C ALA A 60 -21.59 -2.49 0.53
N ASN A 61 -22.69 -2.64 -0.23
CA ASN A 61 -23.46 -3.88 -0.34
C ASN A 61 -23.90 -4.50 1.00
N GLY A 62 -24.27 -3.65 1.98
CA GLY A 62 -24.80 -4.09 3.27
C GLY A 62 -23.75 -4.72 4.20
N MET A 63 -22.46 -4.63 3.85
CA MET A 63 -21.37 -5.07 4.71
C MET A 63 -21.32 -4.23 5.99
N ILE A 64 -20.97 -4.84 7.12
CA ILE A 64 -20.70 -4.14 8.37
C ILE A 64 -19.19 -3.98 8.53
N LEU A 65 -18.73 -2.73 8.61
CA LEU A 65 -17.32 -2.40 8.79
C LEU A 65 -17.02 -2.16 10.27
N ASP A 66 -16.40 -3.15 10.91
CA ASP A 66 -16.02 -3.13 12.33
C ASP A 66 -14.70 -2.38 12.60
N ASP A 67 -14.38 -2.17 13.88
CA ASP A 67 -13.17 -1.43 14.28
C ASP A 67 -11.88 -2.17 13.95
N ALA A 68 -11.90 -3.51 13.91
CA ALA A 68 -10.73 -4.31 13.57
C ALA A 68 -10.35 -4.14 12.10
N MET A 69 -11.35 -4.12 11.23
CA MET A 69 -11.18 -3.88 9.81
C MET A 69 -10.61 -2.50 9.54
N ARG A 70 -11.19 -1.46 10.16
CA ARG A 70 -10.72 -0.07 10.04
C ARG A 70 -9.28 0.06 10.52
N LEU A 71 -8.95 -0.59 11.63
CA LEU A 71 -7.60 -0.58 12.18
C LEU A 71 -6.60 -1.32 11.30
N GLN A 72 -6.95 -2.46 10.71
CA GLN A 72 -6.07 -3.17 9.78
C GLN A 72 -5.78 -2.32 8.54
N ILE A 73 -6.80 -1.66 7.98
CA ILE A 73 -6.63 -0.73 6.86
C ILE A 73 -5.71 0.43 7.23
N ALA A 74 -5.99 1.09 8.36
CA ALA A 74 -5.22 2.23 8.83
C ALA A 74 -3.76 1.85 9.14
N LEU A 75 -3.53 0.69 9.76
CA LEU A 75 -2.19 0.19 10.07
C LEU A 75 -1.38 0.02 8.79
N HIS A 76 -1.90 -0.69 7.79
CA HIS A 76 -1.17 -0.89 6.53
C HIS A 76 -0.98 0.42 5.76
N ALA A 77 -2.00 1.28 5.68
CA ALA A 77 -1.87 2.58 5.03
C ALA A 77 -0.76 3.42 5.67
N CYS A 78 -0.77 3.55 7.00
CA CYS A 78 0.20 4.34 7.76
C CYS A 78 1.60 3.69 7.78
N LEU A 79 1.71 2.38 7.58
CA LEU A 79 3.00 1.70 7.48
C LEU A 79 3.83 2.21 6.30
N LEU A 80 3.21 2.41 5.13
CA LEU A 80 3.91 2.95 3.96
C LEU A 80 4.41 4.38 4.22
N THR A 81 3.63 5.20 4.95
CA THR A 81 3.97 6.62 5.17
C THR A 81 4.76 6.88 6.46
N LEU A 82 5.04 5.85 7.27
CA LEU A 82 5.57 5.98 8.64
C LEU A 82 6.82 6.88 8.75
N ASN A 83 7.70 6.81 7.75
CA ASN A 83 8.91 7.64 7.69
C ASN A 83 8.93 8.60 6.49
N LEU A 84 7.83 8.69 5.72
CA LEU A 84 7.68 9.56 4.54
C LEU A 84 7.09 10.92 4.92
N ARG A 85 7.89 11.80 5.53
CA ARG A 85 7.40 13.09 6.06
C ARG A 85 6.80 14.04 5.02
N HIS A 86 7.10 13.84 3.74
CA HIS A 86 6.62 14.66 2.63
C HIS A 86 5.36 14.10 1.96
N ILE A 87 4.90 12.91 2.36
CA ILE A 87 3.70 12.28 1.83
C ILE A 87 2.73 12.07 2.98
N ASP A 88 1.64 12.82 2.94
CA ASP A 88 0.45 12.52 3.71
C ASP A 88 -0.67 12.17 2.72
N TYR A 89 -1.61 11.33 3.14
CA TYR A 89 -2.78 11.02 2.34
C TYR A 89 -3.78 12.21 2.33
N GLY A 90 -3.32 13.46 2.24
CA GLY A 90 -4.12 14.66 2.41
C GLY A 90 -5.33 14.73 1.48
N ASP A 91 -5.14 14.38 0.21
CA ASP A 91 -6.18 14.38 -0.83
C ASP A 91 -7.12 13.16 -0.74
N LEU A 92 -6.78 12.14 0.07
CA LEU A 92 -7.66 10.99 0.30
C LEU A 92 -8.69 11.33 1.38
N HIS A 93 -9.97 11.24 1.05
CA HIS A 93 -11.05 11.52 2.00
C HIS A 93 -11.79 10.27 2.47
N SER A 94 -12.04 9.31 1.58
CA SER A 94 -12.84 8.12 1.89
C SER A 94 -12.18 6.81 1.46
N ILE A 95 -12.41 5.78 2.26
CA ILE A 95 -12.09 4.38 1.97
C ILE A 95 -13.40 3.62 1.92
N ILE A 96 -13.68 2.98 0.79
CA ILE A 96 -14.91 2.22 0.54
C ILE A 96 -14.57 0.74 0.55
N VAL A 97 -15.20 -0.02 1.44
CA VAL A 97 -14.97 -1.46 1.60
C VAL A 97 -16.15 -2.26 1.08
N TYR A 98 -15.91 -3.11 0.09
CA TYR A 98 -16.85 -4.09 -0.44
C TYR A 98 -16.62 -5.46 0.19
N PRO A 99 -17.67 -6.28 0.36
CA PRO A 99 -17.52 -7.63 0.91
C PRO A 99 -16.76 -8.56 -0.05
N ASP A 100 -16.93 -8.37 -1.36
CA ASP A 100 -16.35 -9.18 -2.43
C ASP A 100 -15.69 -8.31 -3.50
N VAL A 101 -15.11 -8.93 -4.53
CA VAL A 101 -14.44 -8.21 -5.62
C VAL A 101 -15.46 -7.33 -6.32
N PHE A 102 -15.22 -6.01 -6.30
CA PHE A 102 -16.06 -5.05 -6.98
C PHE A 102 -15.63 -4.98 -8.45
N ILE A 103 -16.49 -5.47 -9.35
CA ILE A 103 -16.37 -5.20 -10.77
C ILE A 103 -17.19 -3.94 -11.02
N ALA A 104 -16.52 -2.82 -11.29
CA ALA A 104 -17.22 -1.61 -11.72
C ALA A 104 -18.02 -1.97 -12.98
N PRO A 105 -19.34 -1.76 -13.02
CA PRO A 105 -20.07 -1.97 -14.26
C PRO A 105 -19.55 -0.95 -15.26
N HIS A 106 -18.80 -1.43 -16.25
CA HIS A 106 -18.66 -0.69 -17.49
C HIS A 106 -19.33 -1.41 -18.62
N GLN A 107 -20.25 -0.68 -19.24
CA GLN A 107 -20.64 -0.95 -20.60
C GLN A 107 -19.42 -0.72 -21.49
N GLN A 108 -18.66 -1.78 -21.73
CA GLN A 108 -18.12 -2.11 -23.04
C GLN A 108 -17.86 -3.61 -23.08
N ILE A 109 -18.85 -4.33 -23.61
CA ILE A 109 -18.69 -5.73 -24.02
C ILE A 109 -17.80 -5.70 -25.25
N ASP A 110 -16.58 -6.22 -25.16
CA ASP A 110 -15.85 -6.63 -26.35
C ASP A 110 -16.33 -8.02 -26.82
N GLN A 111 -16.02 -8.35 -28.08
CA GLN A 111 -16.51 -9.57 -28.73
C GLN A 111 -15.74 -10.84 -28.34
N SER A 112 -14.96 -10.83 -27.25
CA SER A 112 -14.07 -11.95 -26.90
C SER A 112 -14.34 -12.58 -25.52
N GLY A 113 -15.26 -12.04 -24.71
CA GLY A 113 -15.79 -12.74 -23.53
C GLY A 113 -14.79 -13.02 -22.40
N VAL A 114 -13.67 -12.30 -22.34
CA VAL A 114 -12.75 -12.32 -21.19
C VAL A 114 -13.07 -11.10 -20.32
N VAL A 115 -13.55 -11.35 -19.10
CA VAL A 115 -13.88 -10.30 -18.12
C VAL A 115 -12.64 -10.01 -17.28
N HIS A 116 -12.00 -8.88 -17.56
CA HIS A 116 -10.86 -8.38 -16.79
C HIS A 116 -11.36 -7.73 -15.49
N ALA A 117 -11.05 -8.34 -14.34
CA ALA A 117 -11.15 -7.68 -13.05
C ALA A 117 -9.98 -6.70 -12.93
N GLY A 118 -10.17 -5.44 -13.33
CA GLY A 118 -9.11 -4.44 -13.19
C GLY A 118 -9.24 -3.18 -14.04
N ASP A 119 -10.04 -3.19 -15.10
CA ASP A 119 -10.10 -1.99 -15.93
C ASP A 119 -11.15 -1.02 -15.40
N LEU A 120 -10.71 0.13 -14.88
CA LEU A 120 -10.97 1.38 -15.58
C LEU A 120 -10.14 2.56 -15.07
N ALA A 121 -9.17 2.91 -15.91
CA ALA A 121 -8.71 4.27 -16.12
C ALA A 121 -9.85 5.19 -16.60
N LEU A 122 -10.84 5.46 -15.75
CA LEU A 122 -11.83 6.51 -15.98
C LEU A 122 -11.23 7.85 -15.58
N ALA A 123 -10.64 8.53 -16.55
CA ALA A 123 -10.01 9.84 -16.40
C ALA A 123 -8.97 9.82 -15.27
N GLY A 124 -7.71 9.49 -15.59
CA GLY A 124 -6.62 9.31 -14.63
C GLY A 124 -6.62 10.29 -13.45
N GLU A 125 -7.01 11.56 -13.65
CA GLU A 125 -7.16 12.56 -12.59
C GLU A 125 -8.29 12.35 -11.56
N SER A 126 -9.43 11.77 -11.96
CA SER A 126 -10.64 11.65 -11.13
C SER A 126 -10.55 10.58 -10.05
N TRP A 127 -9.84 9.46 -10.31
CA TRP A 127 -9.61 8.42 -9.30
C TRP A 127 -8.31 8.59 -8.53
N LEU A 128 -7.30 9.27 -9.09
CA LEU A 128 -6.10 9.72 -8.38
C LEU A 128 -6.50 10.42 -7.06
N ARG A 129 -7.45 11.35 -7.14
CA ARG A 129 -8.05 12.06 -5.98
C ARG A 129 -9.33 11.41 -5.42
N GLY A 130 -9.72 10.26 -5.98
CA GLY A 130 -10.91 9.51 -5.59
C GLY A 130 -10.70 8.67 -4.32
N PRO A 131 -11.74 7.95 -3.88
CA PRO A 131 -11.64 7.04 -2.75
C PRO A 131 -10.61 5.93 -2.99
N VAL A 132 -10.12 5.33 -1.91
CA VAL A 132 -9.53 3.99 -1.97
C VAL A 132 -10.68 2.98 -1.92
N VAL A 133 -10.71 2.01 -2.83
CA VAL A 133 -11.73 0.96 -2.86
C VAL A 133 -11.08 -0.38 -2.55
N LEU A 134 -11.60 -1.08 -1.55
CA LEU A 134 -11.04 -2.35 -1.09
C LEU A 134 -12.06 -3.47 -1.19
N SER A 135 -11.62 -4.63 -1.65
CA SER A 135 -12.37 -5.88 -1.52
C SER A 135 -11.93 -6.63 -0.27
N TRP A 136 -12.84 -6.80 0.67
CA TRP A 136 -12.52 -7.48 1.92
C TRP A 136 -12.32 -9.00 1.74
N SER A 137 -12.92 -9.61 0.72
CA SER A 137 -12.63 -11.01 0.39
C SER A 137 -11.17 -11.19 -0.05
N THR A 138 -10.59 -10.22 -0.75
CA THR A 138 -9.17 -10.17 -1.10
C THR A 138 -8.28 -9.91 0.12
N VAL A 139 -8.71 -9.06 1.06
CA VAL A 139 -7.97 -8.87 2.33
C VAL A 139 -7.94 -10.16 3.16
N ARG A 140 -9.04 -10.92 3.20
CA ARG A 140 -9.12 -12.20 3.93
C ARG A 140 -8.39 -13.35 3.25
N ASN A 141 -8.34 -13.34 1.92
CA ASN A 141 -7.73 -14.38 1.11
C ASN A 141 -6.68 -13.74 0.19
N PRO A 142 -5.57 -13.24 0.76
CA PRO A 142 -4.53 -12.62 -0.04
C PRO A 142 -3.88 -13.66 -0.96
N ARG A 143 -3.39 -13.18 -2.09
CA ARG A 143 -2.44 -13.94 -2.92
C ARG A 143 -1.15 -14.18 -2.09
N PRO A 144 -0.33 -15.20 -2.42
CA PRO A 144 0.99 -15.34 -1.80
C PRO A 144 1.78 -14.02 -1.88
N ALA A 145 2.33 -13.56 -0.75
CA ALA A 145 3.00 -12.26 -0.60
C ALA A 145 2.15 -11.01 -0.97
N GLY A 146 0.84 -11.17 -1.18
CA GLY A 146 -0.06 -10.08 -1.55
C GLY A 146 -0.69 -9.39 -0.35
N ASN A 147 -0.87 -8.08 -0.45
CA ASN A 147 -1.59 -7.25 0.50
C ASN A 147 -2.29 -6.12 -0.25
N VAL A 148 -3.57 -6.33 -0.58
CA VAL A 148 -4.37 -5.37 -1.36
C VAL A 148 -4.48 -3.99 -0.70
N ILE A 149 -4.36 -3.90 0.63
CA ILE A 149 -4.35 -2.58 1.29
C ILE A 149 -3.04 -1.85 0.93
N ILE A 150 -1.89 -2.51 1.11
CA ILE A 150 -0.60 -1.93 0.73
C ILE A 150 -0.58 -1.56 -0.76
N HIS A 151 -1.14 -2.41 -1.61
CA HIS A 151 -1.25 -2.19 -3.06
C HIS A 151 -2.01 -0.90 -3.41
N GLU A 152 -3.26 -0.76 -2.96
CA GLU A 152 -4.08 0.42 -3.27
C GLU A 152 -3.48 1.71 -2.69
N PHE A 153 -2.87 1.63 -1.51
CA PHE A 153 -2.21 2.78 -0.90
C PHE A 153 -0.86 3.11 -1.55
N ALA A 154 -0.15 2.14 -2.13
CA ALA A 154 1.02 2.39 -2.96
C ALA A 154 0.64 3.21 -4.21
N HIS A 155 -0.49 2.90 -4.88
CA HIS A 155 -0.99 3.74 -5.97
C HIS A 155 -1.32 5.17 -5.54
N LYS A 156 -1.84 5.35 -4.31
CA LYS A 156 -2.06 6.70 -3.77
C LYS A 156 -0.75 7.45 -3.56
N ILE A 157 0.32 6.77 -3.15
CA ILE A 157 1.66 7.36 -3.00
C ILE A 157 2.27 7.69 -4.37
N ASP A 158 2.17 6.79 -5.34
CA ASP A 158 2.59 6.98 -6.73
C ASP A 158 1.95 8.23 -7.34
N GLY A 159 0.64 8.33 -7.17
CA GLY A 159 -0.20 9.41 -7.69
C GLY A 159 0.05 10.81 -7.15
N VAL A 160 0.84 10.99 -6.08
CA VAL A 160 1.01 12.30 -5.41
C VAL A 160 1.64 13.34 -6.34
N ASN A 161 2.48 12.94 -7.30
CA ASN A 161 3.05 13.88 -8.29
C ASN A 161 2.16 14.09 -9.53
N GLY A 162 0.95 13.53 -9.54
CA GLY A 162 -0.06 13.71 -10.57
C GLY A 162 -0.18 12.56 -11.58
N ALA A 163 0.63 11.51 -11.49
CA ALA A 163 0.52 10.33 -12.34
C ALA A 163 0.73 9.03 -11.56
N VAL A 164 0.03 7.96 -11.96
CA VAL A 164 0.26 6.59 -11.45
C VAL A 164 1.08 5.86 -12.50
N ASN A 165 2.40 5.80 -12.32
CA ASN A 165 3.35 5.27 -13.30
C ASN A 165 4.57 4.57 -12.67
N GLY A 166 4.51 4.21 -11.39
CA GLY A 166 5.61 3.60 -10.63
C GLY A 166 6.73 4.58 -10.27
N PHE A 167 6.43 5.88 -10.27
CA PHE A 167 7.38 6.94 -9.97
C PHE A 167 6.78 7.89 -8.92
N PRO A 168 6.75 7.51 -7.63
CA PRO A 168 6.25 8.39 -6.58
C PRO A 168 7.16 9.61 -6.35
N PRO A 169 6.71 10.65 -5.63
CA PRO A 169 7.57 11.77 -5.24
C PRO A 169 8.75 11.31 -4.39
N MET A 170 9.95 11.39 -4.99
CA MET A 170 11.18 10.94 -4.37
C MET A 170 11.57 11.83 -3.17
N PRO A 171 12.04 11.24 -2.06
CA PRO A 171 12.76 11.97 -1.02
C PRO A 171 13.95 12.73 -1.62
N SER A 172 14.27 13.91 -1.07
CA SER A 172 15.35 14.77 -1.59
C SER A 172 16.74 14.11 -1.60
N ALA A 173 16.94 13.08 -0.77
CA ALA A 173 18.18 12.33 -0.69
C ALA A 173 18.32 11.25 -1.80
N MET A 174 17.26 10.97 -2.55
CA MET A 174 17.24 9.94 -3.59
C MET A 174 17.43 10.52 -4.99
N SER A 175 18.08 9.73 -5.85
CA SER A 175 18.23 10.07 -7.26
C SER A 175 17.05 9.53 -8.06
N ALA A 176 16.18 10.43 -8.52
CA ALA A 176 15.10 10.14 -9.47
C ALA A 176 15.60 9.32 -10.68
N ARG A 177 16.75 9.68 -11.24
CA ARG A 177 17.33 8.97 -12.38
C ARG A 177 17.71 7.53 -12.03
N ARG A 178 18.24 7.30 -10.82
CA ARG A 178 18.61 5.94 -10.37
C ARG A 178 17.35 5.11 -10.13
N TRP A 179 16.34 5.67 -9.49
CA TRP A 179 15.03 5.02 -9.33
C TRP A 179 14.48 4.55 -10.66
N SER A 180 14.33 5.47 -11.63
CA SER A 180 13.77 5.13 -12.94
C SER A 180 14.58 4.06 -13.66
N ALA A 181 15.92 4.13 -13.62
CA ALA A 181 16.77 3.13 -14.27
C ALA A 181 16.58 1.73 -13.65
N VAL A 182 16.59 1.63 -12.32
CA VAL A 182 16.47 0.36 -11.61
C VAL A 182 15.09 -0.27 -11.80
N PHE A 183 14.01 0.53 -11.65
CA PHE A 183 12.64 0.02 -11.83
C PHE A 183 12.37 -0.37 -13.29
N GLN A 184 12.86 0.40 -14.27
CA GLN A 184 12.69 0.06 -15.68
C GLN A 184 13.41 -1.24 -16.03
N GLU A 185 14.67 -1.39 -15.61
CA GLU A 185 15.45 -2.62 -15.85
C GLU A 185 14.78 -3.85 -15.23
N ALA A 186 14.28 -3.71 -13.99
CA ALA A 186 13.59 -4.80 -13.31
C ALA A 186 12.24 -5.17 -13.96
N PHE A 187 11.48 -4.18 -14.44
CA PHE A 187 10.22 -4.41 -15.16
C PHE A 187 10.45 -5.10 -16.51
N GLU A 188 11.48 -4.69 -17.26
CA GLU A 188 11.89 -5.33 -18.52
C GLU A 188 12.36 -6.76 -18.27
N GLU A 189 13.13 -6.99 -17.20
CA GLU A 189 13.58 -8.32 -16.79
C GLU A 189 12.40 -9.24 -16.43
N LEU A 190 11.44 -8.75 -15.64
CA LEU A 190 10.22 -9.50 -15.33
C LEU A 190 9.48 -9.91 -16.60
N SER A 191 9.29 -8.96 -17.53
CA SER A 191 8.60 -9.19 -18.79
C SER A 191 9.29 -10.28 -19.61
N ARG A 192 10.64 -10.22 -19.74
CA ARG A 192 11.40 -11.27 -20.43
C ARG A 192 11.27 -12.64 -19.77
N ARG A 193 11.33 -12.71 -18.44
CA ARG A 193 11.19 -14.00 -17.71
C ARG A 193 9.84 -14.63 -17.99
N LEU A 194 8.77 -13.83 -17.94
CA LEU A 194 7.41 -14.30 -18.23
C LEU A 194 7.25 -14.77 -19.68
N ASP A 195 7.78 -14.01 -20.65
CA ASP A 195 7.77 -14.40 -22.07
C ASP A 195 8.53 -15.72 -22.33
N ALA A 196 9.60 -15.97 -21.55
CA ALA A 196 10.38 -17.20 -21.59
C ALA A 196 9.76 -18.37 -20.80
N GLY A 197 8.67 -18.14 -20.05
CA GLY A 197 8.08 -19.14 -19.15
C GLY A 197 8.94 -19.44 -17.91
N GLU A 198 9.85 -18.53 -17.56
CA GLU A 198 10.71 -18.63 -16.38
C GLU A 198 9.97 -18.15 -15.11
N PRO A 199 10.37 -18.62 -13.91
CA PRO A 199 9.78 -18.12 -12.68
C PRO A 199 9.97 -16.61 -12.50
N ALA A 200 8.87 -15.89 -12.29
CA ALA A 200 8.89 -14.44 -12.09
C ALA A 200 9.56 -13.99 -10.78
N GLY A 201 9.49 -14.82 -9.74
CA GLY A 201 9.97 -14.50 -8.39
C GLY A 201 9.05 -13.57 -7.57
N ILE A 202 8.12 -12.87 -8.24
CA ILE A 202 7.00 -12.14 -7.65
C ILE A 202 5.72 -12.45 -8.43
N ASP A 203 4.58 -11.88 -8.03
CA ASP A 203 3.31 -12.07 -8.74
C ASP A 203 3.41 -11.58 -10.21
N PRO A 204 3.10 -12.42 -11.22
CA PRO A 204 3.12 -12.04 -12.65
C PRO A 204 2.25 -10.84 -13.00
N TYR A 205 1.23 -10.52 -12.18
CA TYR A 205 0.42 -9.33 -12.33
C TYR A 205 1.25 -8.03 -12.35
N ALA A 206 2.43 -8.03 -11.73
CA ALA A 206 3.37 -6.93 -11.77
C ALA A 206 3.82 -6.54 -13.20
N ALA A 207 3.68 -7.43 -14.20
CA ALA A 207 4.05 -7.15 -15.58
C ALA A 207 2.98 -6.36 -16.38
N MET A 208 1.82 -6.07 -15.77
CA MET A 208 0.74 -5.35 -16.45
C MET A 208 1.14 -3.94 -16.89
N ASN A 209 1.81 -3.18 -16.01
CA ASN A 209 2.41 -1.89 -16.30
C ASN A 209 3.35 -1.47 -15.15
N ALA A 210 4.06 -0.35 -15.31
CA ALA A 210 5.03 0.13 -14.31
C ALA A 210 4.41 0.49 -12.95
N ALA A 211 3.15 0.94 -12.91
CA ALA A 211 2.49 1.25 -11.65
C ALA A 211 2.12 -0.03 -10.87
N GLU A 212 1.62 -1.05 -11.57
CA GLU A 212 1.34 -2.36 -11.00
C GLU A 212 2.62 -3.03 -10.52
N PHE A 213 3.70 -2.90 -11.29
CA PHE A 213 5.03 -3.35 -10.87
C PHE A 213 5.44 -2.71 -9.54
N PHE A 214 5.32 -1.38 -9.43
CA PHE A 214 5.62 -0.67 -8.19
C PHE A 214 4.75 -1.14 -7.01
N ALA A 215 3.44 -1.25 -7.20
CA ALA A 215 2.52 -1.66 -6.15
C ALA A 215 2.78 -3.09 -5.66
N VAL A 216 3.01 -4.04 -6.57
CA VAL A 216 3.38 -5.42 -6.22
C VAL A 216 4.75 -5.48 -5.53
N CYS A 217 5.73 -4.70 -5.98
CA CYS A 217 7.01 -4.60 -5.29
C CYS A 217 6.85 -4.04 -3.86
N CYS A 218 5.93 -3.09 -3.63
CA CYS A 218 5.60 -2.63 -2.28
C CYS A 218 4.94 -3.73 -1.42
N GLU A 219 4.03 -4.53 -1.99
CA GLU A 219 3.46 -5.70 -1.30
C GLU A 219 4.58 -6.65 -0.85
N CYS A 220 5.44 -7.09 -1.78
CA CYS A 220 6.55 -7.99 -1.45
C CYS A 220 7.51 -7.35 -0.46
N PHE A 221 7.83 -6.06 -0.60
CA PHE A 221 8.76 -5.38 0.31
C PHE A 221 8.33 -5.48 1.78
N PHE A 222 7.03 -5.39 2.07
CA PHE A 222 6.53 -5.50 3.45
C PHE A 222 6.15 -6.93 3.84
N GLU A 223 5.58 -7.74 2.95
CA GLU A 223 5.06 -9.07 3.29
C GLU A 223 6.08 -10.21 3.10
N ASP A 224 6.92 -10.12 2.08
CA ASP A 224 7.89 -11.16 1.70
C ASP A 224 9.16 -10.54 1.07
N PRO A 225 9.97 -9.82 1.89
CA PRO A 225 11.14 -9.10 1.39
C PRO A 225 12.22 -10.04 0.82
N ASP A 226 12.29 -11.29 1.30
CA ASP A 226 13.24 -12.29 0.81
C ASP A 226 12.99 -12.64 -0.67
N SER A 227 11.72 -12.81 -1.06
CA SER A 227 11.35 -13.01 -2.47
C SER A 227 11.72 -11.80 -3.33
N LEU A 228 11.46 -10.57 -2.84
CA LEU A 228 11.81 -9.36 -3.59
C LEU A 228 13.33 -9.21 -3.77
N VAL A 229 14.12 -9.46 -2.73
CA VAL A 229 15.59 -9.38 -2.80
C VAL A 229 16.15 -10.45 -3.74
N THR A 230 15.57 -11.64 -3.72
CA THR A 230 15.97 -12.72 -4.64
C THR A 230 15.64 -12.38 -6.09
N ALA A 231 14.46 -11.83 -6.34
CA ALA A 231 13.99 -11.55 -7.70
C ALA A 231 14.57 -10.27 -8.30
N PHE A 232 14.58 -9.18 -7.52
CA PHE A 232 14.91 -7.81 -7.92
C PHE A 232 15.63 -7.04 -6.79
N PRO A 233 16.88 -7.38 -6.45
CA PRO A 233 17.61 -6.78 -5.32
C PRO A 233 17.77 -5.26 -5.44
N GLY A 234 18.00 -4.74 -6.65
CA GLY A 234 18.09 -3.31 -6.87
C GLY A 234 16.78 -2.57 -6.52
N VAL A 235 15.62 -3.18 -6.79
CA VAL A 235 14.31 -2.63 -6.43
C VAL A 235 14.14 -2.61 -4.92
N TYR A 236 14.52 -3.68 -4.22
CA TYR A 236 14.53 -3.71 -2.76
C TYR A 236 15.37 -2.55 -2.17
N ASP A 237 16.60 -2.34 -2.65
CA ASP A 237 17.47 -1.25 -2.18
C ASP A 237 16.83 0.13 -2.37
N GLN A 238 16.14 0.34 -3.50
CA GLN A 238 15.41 1.58 -3.76
C GLN A 238 14.23 1.74 -2.79
N LEU A 239 13.46 0.67 -2.53
CA LEU A 239 12.32 0.71 -1.60
C LEU A 239 12.75 0.89 -0.14
N GLU A 240 13.84 0.23 0.30
CA GLU A 240 14.41 0.41 1.63
C GLU A 240 14.83 1.88 1.86
N THR A 241 15.47 2.48 0.85
CA THR A 241 15.85 3.90 0.90
C THR A 241 14.62 4.81 0.86
N PHE A 242 13.63 4.51 0.01
CA PHE A 242 12.41 5.31 -0.15
C PHE A 242 11.59 5.33 1.13
N PHE A 243 11.21 4.16 1.64
CA PHE A 243 10.43 4.04 2.86
C PHE A 243 11.23 4.31 4.14
N ALA A 244 12.56 4.39 4.05
CA ALA A 244 13.47 4.46 5.19
C ALA A 244 13.15 3.37 6.24
N GLN A 245 12.91 2.14 5.75
CA GLN A 245 12.54 0.96 6.54
C GLN A 245 13.33 -0.22 6.02
N SER A 246 13.90 -1.04 6.90
CA SER A 246 14.56 -2.29 6.52
C SER A 246 13.65 -3.44 6.92
N THR A 247 13.06 -4.12 5.93
CA THR A 247 12.04 -5.15 6.15
C THR A 247 12.63 -6.56 6.18
N LEU A 248 13.85 -6.74 5.65
CA LEU A 248 14.59 -7.97 5.87
C LEU A 248 14.80 -8.19 7.37
N SER A 249 14.50 -9.41 7.81
CA SER A 249 14.84 -9.82 9.17
C SER A 249 16.35 -9.76 9.31
N LYS A 250 16.85 -9.04 10.33
CA LYS A 250 18.24 -9.19 10.75
C LYS A 250 18.35 -10.62 11.25
N GLY A 251 19.00 -11.50 10.48
CA GLY A 251 19.20 -12.89 10.88
C GLY A 251 19.74 -12.93 12.31
N ASP A 252 19.08 -13.73 13.16
CA ASP A 252 19.53 -14.07 14.51
C ASP A 252 20.87 -14.83 14.47
#